data_AF-A0A1X6MQF1-F1
#
_entry.id   AF-A0A1X6MQF1-F1
#
_cell.length_a   1.000
_cell.length_b   1.000
_cell.length_c   1.000
_cell.angle_alpha   90.00
_cell.angle_beta   90.00
_cell.angle_gamma   90.00
#
_symmetry.space_group_name_H-M   'P 1'
#
loop_
_entity.id
_entity.type
_entity.pdbx_description
1 polymer ?
#
loop_
_entity_poly.entity_id
_entity_poly.type
_entity_poly.pdbx_seq_one_letter_code
_entity_poly.pdbx_strand_id
1 'polypeptide(L)'
;LVYLNLCGSHVVVVNSIEVARHLFEERSTLYSDRCENVMTRTRLTDHLYRVGCDWHFVFMGYGDHWRERRRIFHQHFHPTAALQYRPRAIHGARVLIQRLLETPDDFMMHLRQYVLCACSIHDAEH
;
A
#
# COMPACT_ATOMS: atom_id res chain seq x y z
N LEU A 1 8.20 -14.80 -19.96
CA LEU A 1 8.97 -14.70 -18.70
C LEU A 1 10.37 -14.24 -19.05
N VAL A 2 10.94 -13.30 -18.31
CA VAL A 2 12.33 -12.85 -18.49
C VAL A 2 13.07 -13.08 -17.18
N TYR A 3 14.25 -13.67 -17.23
CA TYR A 3 15.07 -13.93 -16.04
C TYR A 3 16.17 -12.89 -15.92
N LEU A 4 16.38 -12.37 -14.71
CA LEU A 4 17.38 -11.38 -14.37
C LEU A 4 18.15 -11.85 -13.12
N ASN A 5 19.45 -11.63 -13.11
CA ASN A 5 20.27 -11.73 -11.90
C ASN A 5 20.62 -10.31 -11.45
N LEU A 6 20.01 -9.87 -10.35
CA LEU A 6 20.25 -8.56 -9.75
C LEU A 6 21.13 -8.76 -8.51
N CYS A 7 22.43 -8.50 -8.64
CA CYS A 7 23.40 -8.57 -7.53
C CYS A 7 23.33 -9.89 -6.73
N GLY A 8 23.23 -11.03 -7.43
CA GLY A 8 23.12 -12.36 -6.82
C GLY A 8 21.69 -12.79 -6.49
N SER A 9 20.71 -11.90 -6.64
CA SER A 9 19.29 -12.22 -6.46
C SER A 9 18.65 -12.58 -7.80
N HIS A 10 18.06 -13.77 -7.87
CA HIS A 10 17.38 -14.26 -9.06
C HIS A 10 15.95 -13.69 -9.13
N VAL A 11 15.67 -12.92 -10.17
CA VAL A 11 14.38 -12.25 -10.38
C VAL A 11 13.76 -12.72 -11.69
N VAL A 12 12.49 -13.12 -11.64
CA VAL A 12 11.72 -13.52 -12.83
C VAL A 12 10.65 -12.48 -13.09
N VAL A 13 10.70 -11.87 -14.27
CA VAL A 13 9.73 -10.87 -14.74
C VAL A 13 8.65 -11.57 -15.57
N VAL A 14 7.40 -11.34 -15.18
CA VAL A 14 6.21 -11.86 -15.87
C VAL A 14 5.74 -10.84 -16.91
N ASN A 15 5.71 -11.23 -18.19
CA ASN A 15 5.40 -10.37 -19.34
C ASN A 15 4.12 -10.80 -20.10
N SER A 16 3.29 -11.66 -19.51
CA SER A 16 2.02 -12.08 -20.11
C SER A 16 0.97 -12.14 -19.01
N ILE A 17 -0.26 -11.72 -19.34
CA ILE A 17 -1.36 -11.68 -18.39
C ILE A 17 -1.84 -13.07 -18.01
N GLU A 18 -1.79 -14.02 -18.94
CA GLU A 18 -2.13 -15.42 -18.70
C GLU A 18 -1.19 -16.04 -17.65
N VAL A 19 0.11 -15.79 -17.79
CA VAL A 19 1.12 -16.26 -16.84
C VAL A 19 1.01 -15.52 -15.50
N ALA A 20 0.73 -14.21 -15.52
CA ALA A 20 0.52 -13.44 -14.30
C ALA A 20 -0.67 -13.97 -13.50
N ARG A 21 -1.80 -14.26 -14.15
CA ARG A 21 -2.98 -14.84 -13.51
C ARG A 21 -2.68 -16.20 -12.89
N HIS A 22 -2.06 -17.09 -13.66
CA HIS A 22 -1.74 -18.44 -13.20
C HIS A 22 -0.74 -18.44 -12.02
N LEU A 23 0.20 -17.50 -11.98
CA LEU A 23 1.17 -17.39 -10.88
C LEU A 23 0.62 -16.64 -9.65
N PHE A 24 -0.01 -15.48 -9.85
CA PHE A 24 -0.37 -14.56 -8.77
C PHE A 24 -1.81 -14.68 -8.27
N GLU A 25 -2.71 -15.30 -9.02
CA GLU A 25 -4.09 -15.59 -8.57
C GLU A 25 -4.22 -17.07 -8.21
N GLU A 26 -4.08 -17.96 -9.20
CA GLU A 26 -4.34 -19.39 -9.05
C GLU A 26 -3.34 -20.07 -8.10
N ARG A 27 -2.06 -19.65 -8.14
CA ARG A 27 -0.97 -20.20 -7.31
C ARG A 27 -0.43 -19.18 -6.31
N SER A 28 -1.27 -18.23 -5.92
CA SER A 28 -0.90 -17.14 -5.01
C SER A 28 -0.28 -17.62 -3.70
N THR A 29 -0.70 -18.77 -3.17
CA THR A 29 -0.13 -19.36 -1.94
C THR A 29 1.34 -19.77 -2.07
N LEU A 30 1.82 -20.01 -3.29
CA LEU A 30 3.20 -20.45 -3.55
C LEU A 30 4.12 -19.29 -3.93
N TYR A 31 3.59 -18.27 -4.61
CA TYR A 31 4.40 -17.22 -5.23
C TYR A 31 4.15 -15.80 -4.69
N SER A 32 3.11 -15.59 -3.88
CA SER A 32 2.75 -14.26 -3.38
C SER A 32 3.40 -13.91 -2.05
N ASP A 33 4.39 -14.68 -1.59
CA ASP A 33 5.17 -14.30 -0.42
C ASP A 33 6.05 -13.06 -0.73
N ARG A 34 6.35 -12.26 0.29
CA ARG A 34 7.17 -11.06 0.15
C ARG A 34 8.63 -11.45 0.28
N CYS A 35 9.43 -11.13 -0.73
CA CYS A 35 10.87 -11.35 -0.69
C CYS A 35 11.46 -10.67 0.55
N GLU A 36 11.96 -11.49 1.49
CA GLU A 36 12.61 -11.03 2.71
C GLU A 36 13.99 -10.47 2.37
N ASN A 37 14.05 -9.18 2.04
CA ASN A 37 15.31 -8.46 2.04
C ASN A 37 15.50 -7.72 3.37
N VAL A 38 16.77 -7.46 3.73
CA VAL A 38 17.15 -6.81 5.00
C VAL A 38 16.46 -5.45 5.19
N MET A 39 16.21 -4.73 4.08
CA MET A 39 15.53 -3.43 4.12
C MET A 39 14.07 -3.58 4.59
N THR A 40 13.32 -4.49 3.98
CA THR A 40 11.92 -4.74 4.31
C THR A 40 11.78 -5.33 5.72
N ARG A 41 12.58 -6.35 6.05
CA ARG A 41 12.42 -7.11 7.29
C ARG A 41 12.86 -6.34 8.54
N THR A 42 13.96 -5.58 8.45
CA THR A 42 14.58 -4.97 9.65
C THR A 42 14.40 -3.46 9.72
N ARG A 43 14.53 -2.73 8.61
CA ARG A 43 14.52 -1.26 8.66
C ARG A 43 13.13 -0.67 8.46
N LEU A 44 12.39 -1.15 7.47
CA LEU A 44 11.05 -0.64 7.17
C LEU A 44 10.05 -1.04 8.26
N THR A 45 10.04 -2.30 8.69
CA THR A 45 9.13 -2.76 9.75
C THR A 45 9.42 -2.07 11.09
N ASP A 46 10.69 -1.94 11.49
CA ASP A 46 11.06 -1.20 12.72
C ASP A 46 10.69 0.28 12.62
N HIS A 47 10.97 0.92 11.48
CA HIS A 47 10.58 2.31 11.27
C HIS A 47 9.07 2.50 11.35
N LEU A 48 8.29 1.65 10.65
CA LEU A 48 6.82 1.68 10.70
C LEU A 48 6.31 1.50 12.12
N TYR A 49 6.91 0.60 12.90
CA TYR A 49 6.59 0.45 14.32
C TYR A 49 6.86 1.72 15.12
N ARG A 50 8.03 2.36 14.91
CA ARG A 50 8.42 3.59 15.62
C ARG A 50 7.57 4.81 15.26
N VAL A 51 6.97 4.84 14.08
CA VAL A 51 6.07 5.95 13.65
C VAL A 51 4.59 5.61 13.82
N GLY A 52 4.24 4.59 14.61
CA GLY A 52 2.84 4.20 14.88
C GLY A 52 2.10 3.64 13.67
N CYS A 53 2.82 3.26 12.62
CA CYS A 53 2.30 2.66 11.40
C CYS A 53 2.45 1.14 11.41
N ASP A 54 2.51 0.52 12.59
CA ASP A 54 2.72 -0.92 12.75
C ASP A 54 1.55 -1.75 12.20
N TRP A 55 0.36 -1.15 12.03
CA TRP A 55 -0.80 -1.73 11.35
C TRP A 55 -0.54 -2.11 9.89
N HIS A 56 0.47 -1.50 9.23
CA HIS A 56 0.82 -1.80 7.85
C HIS A 56 1.31 -3.24 7.66
N PHE A 57 0.54 -4.04 6.93
CA PHE A 57 0.87 -5.44 6.61
C PHE A 57 1.48 -5.62 5.21
N VAL A 58 1.62 -4.55 4.41
CA VAL A 58 2.04 -4.61 2.99
C VAL A 58 3.43 -5.23 2.82
N PHE A 59 4.31 -4.99 3.79
CA PHE A 59 5.70 -5.45 3.82
C PHE A 59 5.91 -6.70 4.68
N MET A 60 4.86 -7.20 5.34
CA MET A 60 4.92 -8.39 6.18
C MET A 60 4.96 -9.64 5.30
N GLY A 61 5.79 -10.62 5.69
CA GLY A 61 5.82 -11.94 5.07
C GLY A 61 4.45 -12.63 5.16
N TYR A 62 4.15 -13.48 4.18
CA TYR A 62 2.88 -14.18 4.13
C TYR A 62 2.77 -15.17 5.30
N GLY A 63 1.67 -15.12 6.05
CA GLY A 63 1.48 -15.94 7.24
C GLY A 63 0.17 -15.63 7.95
N ASP A 64 -0.09 -16.27 9.10
CA ASP A 64 -1.31 -16.06 9.88
C ASP A 64 -1.47 -14.59 10.30
N HIS A 65 -0.39 -13.94 10.75
CA HIS A 65 -0.41 -12.53 11.13
C HIS A 65 -0.75 -11.59 9.96
N TRP A 66 -0.22 -11.86 8.77
CA TRP A 66 -0.56 -11.09 7.57
C TRP A 66 -2.02 -11.30 7.18
N ARG A 67 -2.51 -12.56 7.24
CA ARG A 67 -3.90 -12.90 6.91
C ARG A 67 -4.89 -12.21 7.84
N GLU A 68 -4.58 -12.17 9.14
CA GLU A 68 -5.42 -11.52 10.14
C GLU A 68 -5.49 -10.00 9.92
N ARG A 69 -4.35 -9.33 9.76
CA ARG A 69 -4.30 -7.88 9.48
C ARG A 69 -5.02 -7.53 8.18
N ARG A 70 -4.84 -8.35 7.14
CA ARG A 70 -5.58 -8.19 5.87
C ARG A 70 -7.09 -8.35 6.06
N ARG A 71 -7.54 -9.29 6.89
CA ARG A 71 -8.97 -9.48 7.19
C ARG A 71 -9.55 -8.23 7.86
N ILE A 72 -8.89 -7.72 8.90
CA ILE A 72 -9.33 -6.50 9.61
C ILE A 72 -9.34 -5.30 8.67
N PHE A 73 -8.27 -5.10 7.90
CA PHE A 73 -8.22 -4.03 6.89
C PHE A 73 -9.36 -4.16 5.88
N HIS A 74 -9.60 -5.37 5.36
CA HIS A 74 -10.65 -5.57 4.37
C HIS A 74 -12.05 -5.26 4.92
N GLN A 75 -12.32 -5.52 6.20
CA GLN A 75 -13.63 -5.17 6.81
C GLN A 75 -13.91 -3.67 6.70
N HIS A 76 -12.91 -2.83 6.99
CA HIS A 76 -13.05 -1.37 6.99
C HIS A 76 -12.97 -0.76 5.59
N PHE A 77 -12.22 -1.38 4.67
CA PHE A 77 -11.92 -0.84 3.34
C PHE A 77 -12.55 -1.64 2.18
N HIS A 78 -13.48 -2.56 2.44
CA HIS A 78 -14.24 -3.18 1.36
C HIS A 78 -15.12 -2.15 0.63
N PRO A 79 -15.54 -2.40 -0.63
CA PRO A 79 -16.19 -1.39 -1.47
C PRO A 79 -17.38 -0.68 -0.83
N THR A 80 -18.20 -1.36 -0.04
CA THR A 80 -19.36 -0.77 0.63
C THR A 80 -18.97 0.05 1.86
N ALA A 81 -18.07 -0.45 2.73
CA ALA A 81 -17.59 0.32 3.87
C ALA A 81 -16.80 1.55 3.42
N ALA A 82 -16.04 1.46 2.32
CA ALA A 82 -15.26 2.57 1.79
C ALA A 82 -16.12 3.79 1.42
N LEU A 83 -17.42 3.61 1.17
CA LEU A 83 -18.36 4.70 0.91
C LEU A 83 -18.45 5.69 2.07
N GLN A 84 -18.25 5.24 3.31
CA GLN A 84 -18.30 6.12 4.49
C GLN A 84 -17.20 7.20 4.48
N TYR A 85 -16.10 6.96 3.78
CA TYR A 85 -14.99 7.91 3.65
C TYR A 85 -15.18 8.89 2.48
N ARG A 86 -16.17 8.70 1.60
CA ARG A 86 -16.42 9.58 0.44
C ARG A 86 -16.57 11.05 0.80
N PRO A 87 -17.33 11.45 1.85
CA PRO A 87 -17.47 12.86 2.21
C PRO A 87 -16.12 13.52 2.51
N ARG A 88 -15.23 12.81 3.23
CA ARG A 88 -13.87 13.28 3.53
C ARG A 88 -13.00 13.35 2.27
N ALA A 89 -13.06 12.34 1.41
CA ALA A 89 -12.32 12.33 0.14
C ALA A 89 -12.73 13.51 -0.77
N ILE A 90 -14.03 13.81 -0.84
CA ILE A 90 -14.58 14.95 -1.59
C ILE A 90 -14.10 16.27 -0.98
N HIS A 91 -14.11 16.39 0.35
CA HIS A 91 -13.60 17.59 1.02
C HIS A 91 -12.12 17.83 0.69
N GLY A 92 -11.27 16.80 0.83
CA GLY A 92 -9.86 16.90 0.46
C GLY A 92 -9.65 17.25 -1.02
N ALA A 93 -10.48 16.69 -1.92
CA ALA A 93 -10.41 17.00 -3.34
C ALA A 93 -10.75 18.46 -3.63
N ARG A 94 -11.74 19.05 -2.94
CA ARG A 94 -12.07 20.48 -3.06
C ARG A 94 -10.91 21.36 -2.61
N VAL A 95 -10.29 21.04 -1.47
CA VAL A 95 -9.11 21.76 -0.96
C VAL A 95 -7.94 21.66 -1.95
N LEU A 96 -7.70 20.48 -2.51
CA LEU A 96 -6.67 20.27 -3.52
C LEU A 96 -6.90 21.15 -4.75
N ILE A 97 -8.12 21.17 -5.29
CA ILE A 97 -8.48 21.99 -6.46
C ILE A 97 -8.27 23.48 -6.17
N GLN A 98 -8.67 23.97 -4.99
CA GLN A 98 -8.45 25.37 -4.59
C GLN A 98 -6.97 25.73 -4.57
N ARG A 99 -6.13 24.89 -3.95
CA ARG A 99 -4.67 25.12 -3.89
C ARG A 99 -4.01 25.09 -5.27
N LEU A 100 -4.48 24.20 -6.14
CA LEU A 100 -4.00 24.13 -7.52
C LEU A 100 -4.38 25.38 -8.34
N LEU A 101 -5.52 26.00 -8.07
CA LEU A 101 -5.91 27.26 -8.71
C LEU A 101 -5.06 28.44 -8.23
N GLU A 102 -4.65 28.42 -6.96
CA GLU A 102 -3.80 29.48 -6.37
C GLU A 102 -2.33 29.35 -6.77
N THR A 103 -1.80 28.12 -6.78
CA THR A 103 -0.36 27.84 -6.98
C THR A 103 -0.17 26.56 -7.82
N PRO A 104 -0.43 26.62 -9.14
CA PRO A 104 -0.38 25.45 -10.02
C PRO A 104 1.03 24.86 -10.17
N ASP A 105 2.07 25.68 -10.02
CA ASP A 105 3.47 25.26 -10.17
C ASP A 105 3.91 24.25 -9.10
N ASP A 106 3.22 24.23 -7.94
CA ASP A 106 3.50 23.34 -6.82
C ASP A 106 2.62 22.07 -6.80
N PHE A 107 2.14 21.63 -7.97
CA PHE A 107 1.24 20.49 -8.14
C PHE A 107 1.61 19.26 -7.29
N MET A 108 2.89 18.87 -7.31
CA MET A 108 3.38 17.70 -6.57
C MET A 108 3.31 17.87 -5.04
N MET A 109 3.52 19.09 -4.54
CA MET A 109 3.38 19.39 -3.12
C MET A 109 1.92 19.26 -2.69
N HIS A 110 1.00 19.82 -3.49
CA HIS A 110 -0.44 19.79 -3.20
C HIS A 110 -0.98 18.37 -3.20
N LEU A 111 -0.54 17.51 -4.12
CA LEU A 111 -0.88 16.08 -4.11
C LEU A 111 -0.37 15.36 -2.87
N ARG A 112 0.86 15.62 -2.44
CA ARG A 112 1.41 15.00 -1.21
C ARG A 112 0.61 15.41 0.02
N GLN A 113 0.24 16.68 0.14
CA GLN A 113 -0.58 17.16 1.25
C GLN A 113 -1.98 16.52 1.25
N TYR A 114 -2.61 16.38 0.08
CA TYR A 114 -3.89 15.68 -0.05
C TYR A 114 -3.81 14.23 0.46
N VAL A 115 -2.76 13.49 0.09
CA VAL A 115 -2.55 12.10 0.54
C VAL A 115 -2.24 12.03 2.03
N LEU A 116 -1.40 12.93 2.56
CA LEU A 116 -1.02 12.93 3.98
C LEU A 116 -2.22 13.23 4.90
N CYS A 117 -3.10 14.16 4.54
CA CYS A 117 -4.33 14.41 5.31
C CYS A 117 -5.28 13.20 5.33
N ALA A 118 -5.19 12.29 4.35
CA ALA A 118 -5.95 11.04 4.35
C ALA A 118 -5.29 9.94 5.22
N CYS A 119 -3.98 10.01 5.48
CA CYS A 119 -3.28 9.07 6.36
C CYS A 119 -3.50 9.37 7.85
N SER A 120 -3.72 10.62 8.25
CA SER A 120 -4.05 11.01 9.64
C SER A 120 -5.43 10.53 10.13
N ILE A 121 -6.13 9.72 9.33
CA ILE A 121 -7.48 9.21 9.62
C ILE A 121 -7.47 8.14 10.72
N HIS A 122 -6.33 7.49 11.00
CA HIS A 122 -6.23 6.49 12.07
C HIS A 122 -5.86 7.09 13.44
N ASP A 123 -5.29 8.30 13.50
CA ASP A 123 -4.89 8.93 14.76
C ASP A 123 -6.05 9.61 15.51
N ALA A 124 -7.24 9.68 14.90
CA ALA A 124 -8.41 10.34 15.47
C ALA A 124 -9.44 9.38 16.10
N GLU A 125 -9.17 8.07 16.12
CA GLU A 125 -10.06 7.05 16.69
C GLU A 125 -9.43 6.32 17.89
N HIS A 126 -8.43 6.91 18.55
CA HIS A 126 -7.96 6.52 19.89
C HIS A 126 -8.00 7.72 20.84
#